data_AF-A0A2E1W473-F1
#
_entry.id   AF-A0A2E1W473-F1
#
_cell.length_a   1.000
_cell.length_b   1.000
_cell.length_c   1.000
_cell.angle_alpha   90.00
_cell.angle_beta   90.00
_cell.angle_gamma   90.00
#
_symmetry.space_group_name_H-M   'P 1'
#
loop_
_entity.id
_entity.type
_entity.pdbx_description
1 polymer ?
#
loop_
_entity_poly.entity_id
_entity_poly.type
_entity_poly.pdbx_seq_one_letter_code
_entity_poly.pdbx_strand_id
1 'polypeptide(L)'
;MSFNQYPDNLTSFRPKNSPDSVTHRNKYDEQGKKWGNWQYYSRNGVLIFETSYKDNKLNGEFVRYNGINGNMLEKGAYLNDLKNGSFTKWYNNGEKRVEGSYRKGMKNGIWSYYFKNSPGVIRLTGNFKSGKKNGKWVFYDKNETIRSVVKYNNGIITDSKEIK
;
A
#
# COMPACT_ATOMS: atom_id res chain seq x y z
N MET A 1 16.04 10.20 -10.49
CA MET A 1 15.34 9.93 -11.76
C MET A 1 13.98 9.30 -11.46
N SER A 2 12.93 9.90 -12.03
CA SER A 2 11.50 9.54 -12.05
C SER A 2 10.75 9.43 -10.71
N PHE A 3 10.13 10.52 -10.24
CA PHE A 3 8.74 10.93 -10.50
C PHE A 3 7.70 10.07 -9.76
N ASN A 4 7.39 10.46 -8.52
CA ASN A 4 6.08 10.19 -7.93
C ASN A 4 5.11 11.24 -8.53
N GLN A 5 4.75 11.08 -9.81
CA GLN A 5 3.66 11.85 -10.40
C GLN A 5 2.35 11.32 -9.83
N TYR A 6 1.85 11.99 -8.79
CA TYR A 6 0.42 11.95 -8.51
C TYR A 6 -0.28 12.72 -9.63
N PRO A 7 -1.41 12.23 -10.18
CA PRO A 7 -2.10 12.92 -11.26
C PRO A 7 -2.55 14.32 -10.79
N ASP A 8 -2.28 15.34 -11.61
CA ASP A 8 -2.49 16.77 -11.34
C ASP A 8 -3.96 17.22 -11.16
N ASN A 9 -4.90 16.29 -11.01
CA ASN A 9 -6.35 16.57 -11.01
C ASN A 9 -7.05 16.25 -9.69
N LEU A 10 -6.37 16.41 -8.55
CA LEU A 10 -6.96 16.23 -7.23
C LEU A 10 -7.52 17.55 -6.71
N THR A 11 -8.81 17.78 -6.88
CA THR A 11 -9.50 18.89 -6.23
C THR A 11 -9.74 18.56 -4.76
N SER A 12 -9.32 19.43 -3.83
CA SER A 12 -9.83 19.44 -2.45
C SER A 12 -11.28 19.94 -2.47
N PHE A 13 -12.21 19.08 -2.90
CA PHE A 13 -13.61 19.45 -3.04
C PHE A 13 -14.14 19.96 -1.69
N ARG A 14 -14.56 21.23 -1.63
CA ARG A 14 -15.45 21.75 -0.59
C ARG A 14 -16.88 21.41 -1.04
N PRO A 15 -17.63 20.52 -0.37
CA PRO A 15 -19.02 20.26 -0.73
C PRO A 15 -19.82 21.56 -0.56
N LYS A 16 -20.51 22.00 -1.62
CA LYS A 16 -21.19 23.29 -1.64
C LYS A 16 -22.50 23.35 -0.84
N ASN A 17 -22.99 22.25 -0.26
CA ASN A 17 -24.23 22.22 0.53
C ASN A 17 -24.16 21.13 1.62
N SER A 18 -23.70 21.46 2.83
CA SER A 18 -23.96 20.62 4.00
C SER A 18 -24.18 21.53 5.22
N PRO A 19 -25.41 21.64 5.74
CA PRO A 19 -25.67 22.31 7.01
C PRO A 19 -25.06 21.43 8.12
N ASP A 20 -24.27 22.07 8.98
CA ASP A 20 -23.78 21.62 10.28
C ASP A 20 -23.19 20.20 10.41
N SER A 21 -21.88 20.17 10.75
CA SER A 21 -21.09 19.02 11.27
C SER A 21 -20.12 18.29 10.32
N VAL A 22 -19.54 18.95 9.31
CA VAL A 22 -18.39 18.37 8.58
C VAL A 22 -17.08 18.79 9.27
N THR A 23 -16.62 18.00 10.25
CA THR A 23 -15.34 18.20 10.94
C THR A 23 -14.17 18.09 9.94
N HIS A 24 -13.61 19.24 9.57
CA HIS A 24 -12.29 19.50 8.97
C HIS A 24 -11.64 18.32 8.21
N ARG A 25 -11.66 18.26 6.87
CA ARG A 25 -10.97 17.16 6.15
C ARG A 25 -9.51 17.42 5.79
N ASN A 26 -8.95 18.59 6.09
CA ASN A 26 -7.57 18.96 5.80
C ASN A 26 -7.13 19.91 6.92
N LYS A 27 -5.98 19.69 7.56
CA LYS A 27 -5.47 20.62 8.59
C LYS A 27 -4.16 21.26 8.12
N TYR A 28 -3.97 22.52 8.49
CA TYR A 28 -2.71 23.24 8.32
C TYR A 28 -2.23 23.73 9.69
N ASP A 29 -0.92 23.90 9.87
CA ASP A 29 -0.35 24.57 11.04
C ASP A 29 -0.29 26.10 10.84
N GLU A 30 0.17 26.82 11.87
CA GLU A 30 0.31 28.29 11.88
C GLU A 30 1.25 28.81 10.79
N GLN A 31 2.14 27.97 10.27
CA GLN A 31 3.08 28.29 9.19
C GLN A 31 2.55 27.88 7.82
N GLY A 32 1.28 27.43 7.73
CA GLY A 32 0.63 27.04 6.49
C GLY A 32 1.08 25.68 5.94
N LYS A 33 1.75 24.84 6.73
CA LYS A 33 2.13 23.48 6.32
C LYS A 33 0.99 22.51 6.62
N LYS A 34 0.84 21.47 5.80
CA LYS A 34 -0.13 20.40 6.00
C LYS A 34 0.13 19.66 7.31
N TRP A 35 -0.95 19.47 8.06
CA TRP A 35 -1.02 18.76 9.32
C TRP A 35 -2.28 17.87 9.36
N GLY A 36 -2.31 16.88 10.24
CA GLY A 36 -3.50 16.08 10.54
C GLY A 36 -4.05 15.29 9.35
N ASN A 37 -5.33 14.95 9.38
CA ASN A 37 -5.95 14.09 8.37
C ASN A 37 -6.35 14.89 7.12
N TRP A 38 -6.17 14.25 5.97
CA TRP A 38 -6.37 14.76 4.64
C TRP A 38 -7.14 13.73 3.81
N GLN A 39 -8.14 14.20 3.06
CA GLN A 39 -8.95 13.35 2.19
C GLN A 39 -9.07 13.96 0.80
N TYR A 40 -8.92 13.12 -0.22
CA TYR A 40 -8.89 13.52 -1.62
C TYR A 40 -9.97 12.80 -2.41
N TYR A 41 -10.73 13.56 -3.19
CA TYR A 41 -11.89 13.05 -3.92
C TYR A 41 -11.68 13.21 -5.43
N SER A 42 -12.30 12.30 -6.19
CA SER A 42 -12.44 12.46 -7.64
C SER A 42 -13.39 13.60 -7.97
N ARG A 43 -13.42 14.01 -9.25
CA ARG A 43 -14.38 15.01 -9.75
C ARG A 43 -15.84 14.60 -9.49
N ASN A 44 -16.10 13.30 -9.41
CA ASN A 44 -17.43 12.73 -9.18
C ASN A 44 -17.72 12.49 -7.69
N GLY A 45 -16.86 12.96 -6.77
CA GLY A 45 -17.08 12.86 -5.33
C GLY A 45 -16.69 11.52 -4.69
N VAL A 46 -16.13 10.57 -5.45
CA VAL A 46 -15.60 9.31 -4.91
C VAL A 46 -14.28 9.56 -4.18
N LEU A 47 -14.12 9.09 -2.94
CA LEU A 47 -12.87 9.16 -2.19
C LEU A 47 -11.77 8.39 -2.95
N ILE A 48 -10.63 9.02 -3.22
CA ILE A 48 -9.48 8.42 -3.90
C ILE A 48 -8.40 8.01 -2.90
N PHE A 49 -8.10 8.84 -1.91
CA PHE A 49 -7.27 8.42 -0.78
C PHE A 49 -7.45 9.33 0.43
N GLU A 50 -7.10 8.78 1.57
CA GLU A 50 -7.00 9.48 2.83
C GLU A 50 -5.67 9.18 3.50
N THR A 51 -5.13 10.19 4.17
CA THR A 51 -3.83 10.10 4.82
C THR A 51 -3.70 11.13 5.92
N SER A 52 -2.65 11.02 6.73
CA SER A 52 -2.25 12.07 7.65
C SER A 52 -0.97 12.78 7.19
N TYR A 53 -0.84 14.06 7.51
CA TYR A 53 0.34 14.89 7.28
C TYR A 53 0.91 15.43 8.60
N LYS A 54 2.22 15.61 8.62
CA LYS A 54 2.96 16.35 9.64
C LYS A 54 4.06 17.15 8.93
N ASP A 55 4.09 18.46 9.10
CA ASP A 55 5.08 19.34 8.46
C ASP A 55 5.20 19.14 6.94
N ASN A 56 4.06 19.08 6.24
CA ASN A 56 3.97 18.76 4.79
C ASN A 56 4.36 17.33 4.37
N LYS A 57 4.76 16.46 5.31
CA LYS A 57 5.14 15.07 5.02
C LYS A 57 4.04 14.09 5.39
N LEU A 58 3.85 13.04 4.61
CA LEU A 58 2.95 11.94 4.95
C LEU A 58 3.41 11.28 6.26
N ASN A 59 2.51 11.23 7.23
CA ASN A 59 2.81 10.75 8.56
C ASN A 59 1.56 10.22 9.27
N GLY A 60 1.37 8.90 9.24
CA GLY A 60 0.21 8.22 9.80
C GLY A 60 -0.34 7.15 8.86
N GLU A 61 -1.59 6.74 9.09
CA GLU A 61 -2.29 5.80 8.22
C GLU A 61 -2.52 6.40 6.83
N PHE A 62 -2.55 5.52 5.83
CA PHE A 62 -2.83 5.84 4.44
C PHE A 62 -3.76 4.78 3.88
N VAL A 63 -4.84 5.20 3.24
CA VAL A 63 -5.75 4.33 2.50
C VAL A 63 -6.00 4.93 1.13
N ARG A 64 -5.89 4.12 0.07
CA ARG A 64 -6.21 4.50 -1.31
C ARG A 64 -7.31 3.60 -1.84
N TYR A 65 -8.21 4.22 -2.58
CA TYR A 65 -9.39 3.64 -3.19
C TYR A 65 -9.33 3.84 -4.71
N ASN A 66 -10.12 3.05 -5.43
CA ASN A 66 -10.34 3.18 -6.85
C ASN A 66 -11.28 4.37 -7.11
N GLY A 67 -10.84 5.34 -7.92
CA GLY A 67 -11.61 6.56 -8.18
C GLY A 67 -12.88 6.38 -9.02
N ILE A 68 -13.15 5.17 -9.53
CA ILE A 68 -14.35 4.83 -10.30
C ILE A 68 -15.37 4.12 -9.41
N ASN A 69 -14.97 3.02 -8.76
CA ASN A 69 -15.89 2.16 -8.02
C ASN A 69 -15.72 2.19 -6.49
N GLY A 70 -14.76 2.96 -5.97
CA GLY A 70 -14.53 3.10 -4.52
C GLY A 70 -13.84 1.91 -3.86
N ASN A 71 -13.49 0.85 -4.59
CA ASN A 71 -12.85 -0.32 -4.00
C ASN A 71 -11.48 0.04 -3.42
N MET A 72 -11.20 -0.41 -2.19
CA MET A 72 -9.89 -0.20 -1.56
C MET A 72 -8.79 -0.90 -2.37
N LEU A 73 -7.72 -0.16 -2.65
CA LEU A 73 -6.57 -0.63 -3.46
C LEU A 73 -5.30 -0.78 -2.63
N GLU A 74 -5.14 0.02 -1.57
CA GLU A 74 -3.92 0.08 -0.77
C GLU A 74 -4.23 0.60 0.63
N LYS A 75 -3.61 0.00 1.65
CA LYS A 75 -3.65 0.45 3.03
C LYS A 75 -2.28 0.25 3.63
N GLY A 76 -1.82 1.21 4.39
CA GLY A 76 -0.61 1.07 5.20
C GLY A 76 -0.37 2.32 6.01
N ALA A 77 0.88 2.56 6.36
CA ALA A 77 1.28 3.77 7.07
C ALA A 77 2.57 4.36 6.52
N TYR A 78 2.71 5.66 6.75
CA TYR A 78 3.86 6.48 6.38
C TYR A 78 4.44 7.14 7.62
N LEU A 79 5.76 7.32 7.61
CA LEU A 79 6.51 8.09 8.59
C LEU A 79 7.47 8.99 7.81
N ASN A 80 7.21 10.30 7.81
CA ASN A 80 8.00 11.29 7.07
C ASN A 80 8.18 10.90 5.58
N ASP A 81 7.07 10.69 4.86
CA ASP A 81 7.01 10.27 3.44
C ASP A 81 7.49 8.85 3.13
N LEU A 82 8.05 8.14 4.11
CA LEU A 82 8.51 6.76 3.94
C LEU A 82 7.46 5.77 4.42
N LYS A 83 7.15 4.76 3.60
CA LYS A 83 6.31 3.63 4.05
C LYS A 83 6.90 2.99 5.30
N ASN A 84 6.09 2.81 6.32
CA ASN A 84 6.54 2.29 7.61
C ASN A 84 5.41 1.57 8.33
N GLY A 85 5.63 0.31 8.73
CA GLY A 85 4.63 -0.55 9.34
C GLY A 85 3.94 -1.49 8.34
N SER A 86 2.81 -2.05 8.76
CA SER A 86 2.01 -2.99 7.96
C SER A 86 1.47 -2.35 6.70
N PHE A 87 1.38 -3.14 5.65
CA PHE A 87 1.01 -2.66 4.34
C PHE A 87 0.35 -3.75 3.51
N THR A 88 -0.81 -3.43 2.93
CA THR A 88 -1.61 -4.34 2.11
C THR A 88 -2.05 -3.64 0.83
N LYS A 89 -2.07 -4.39 -0.28
CA LYS A 89 -2.72 -3.97 -1.52
C LYS A 89 -3.74 -5.02 -1.94
N TRP A 90 -4.78 -4.55 -2.59
CA TRP A 90 -5.84 -5.38 -3.13
C TRP A 90 -5.89 -5.27 -4.66
N TYR A 91 -6.52 -6.26 -5.28
CA TYR A 91 -6.97 -6.22 -6.66
C TYR A 91 -8.27 -5.41 -6.75
N ASN A 92 -8.67 -5.02 -7.96
CA ASN A 92 -9.91 -4.24 -8.18
C ASN A 92 -11.17 -5.00 -7.75
N ASN A 93 -11.13 -6.33 -7.65
CA ASN A 93 -12.24 -7.16 -7.16
C ASN A 93 -12.27 -7.27 -5.62
N GLY A 94 -11.39 -6.56 -4.90
CA GLY A 94 -11.32 -6.60 -3.43
C GLY A 94 -10.51 -7.75 -2.86
N GLU A 95 -9.99 -8.66 -3.67
CA GLU A 95 -9.11 -9.73 -3.20
C GLU A 95 -7.74 -9.18 -2.81
N LYS A 96 -7.13 -9.73 -1.76
CA LYS A 96 -5.75 -9.38 -1.39
C LYS A 96 -4.82 -9.68 -2.57
N ARG A 97 -3.90 -8.76 -2.85
CA ARG A 97 -2.87 -8.91 -3.89
C ARG A 97 -1.50 -9.14 -3.27
N VAL A 98 -1.20 -8.38 -2.21
CA VAL A 98 0.06 -8.50 -1.48
C VAL A 98 -0.11 -7.91 -0.09
N GLU A 99 0.51 -8.55 0.90
CA GLU A 99 0.66 -7.99 2.24
C GLU A 99 2.08 -8.21 2.78
N GLY A 100 2.48 -7.33 3.68
CA GLY A 100 3.78 -7.38 4.36
C GLY A 100 4.01 -6.12 5.17
N SER A 101 5.27 -5.81 5.47
CA SER A 101 5.62 -4.58 6.17
C SER A 101 6.76 -3.83 5.49
N TYR A 102 6.76 -2.51 5.70
CA TYR A 102 7.86 -1.64 5.36
C TYR A 102 8.56 -1.13 6.62
N ARG A 103 9.87 -0.89 6.53
CA ARG A 103 10.65 -0.16 7.53
C ARG A 103 11.47 0.90 6.79
N LYS A 104 11.24 2.18 7.10
CA LYS A 104 11.92 3.31 6.44
C LYS A 104 11.89 3.21 4.90
N GLY A 105 10.73 2.92 4.32
CA GLY A 105 10.52 2.83 2.87
C GLY A 105 10.96 1.52 2.23
N MET A 106 11.62 0.62 2.96
CA MET A 106 12.10 -0.66 2.44
C MET A 106 11.22 -1.83 2.91
N LYS A 107 10.96 -2.80 2.03
CA LYS A 107 10.28 -4.04 2.42
C LYS A 107 11.07 -4.75 3.52
N ASN A 108 10.37 -5.18 4.56
CA ASN A 108 10.97 -5.86 5.70
C ASN A 108 10.02 -6.94 6.23
N GLY A 109 10.57 -8.04 6.73
CA GLY A 109 9.78 -9.16 7.26
C GLY A 109 9.15 -10.02 6.18
N ILE A 110 8.16 -10.81 6.57
CA ILE A 110 7.43 -11.71 5.67
C ILE A 110 6.54 -10.91 4.72
N TRP A 111 6.56 -11.31 3.46
CA TRP A 111 5.72 -10.79 2.40
C TRP A 111 5.00 -11.93 1.72
N SER A 112 3.68 -11.82 1.61
CA SER A 112 2.82 -12.78 0.94
C SER A 112 2.18 -12.13 -0.27
N TYR A 113 2.17 -12.83 -1.40
CA TYR A 113 1.55 -12.40 -2.65
C TYR A 113 0.53 -13.44 -3.04
N TYR A 114 -0.60 -13.00 -3.55
CA TYR A 114 -1.75 -13.86 -3.83
C TYR A 114 -2.01 -13.97 -5.33
N PHE A 115 -2.75 -15.00 -5.72
CA PHE A 115 -3.28 -15.12 -7.08
C PHE A 115 -4.49 -14.19 -7.27
N LYS A 116 -4.67 -13.70 -8.49
CA LYS A 116 -5.86 -12.96 -8.89
C LYS A 116 -6.99 -13.94 -9.21
N ASN A 117 -8.21 -13.61 -8.82
CA ASN A 117 -9.42 -14.43 -8.98
C ASN A 117 -9.31 -15.78 -8.24
N SER A 118 -8.60 -15.79 -7.11
CA SER A 118 -8.41 -16.97 -6.26
C SER A 118 -8.26 -16.49 -4.81
N PRO A 119 -9.38 -16.14 -4.15
CA PRO A 119 -9.38 -15.50 -2.84
C PRO A 119 -8.52 -16.26 -1.83
N GLY A 120 -7.53 -15.57 -1.23
CA GLY A 120 -6.68 -16.15 -0.19
C GLY A 120 -5.57 -17.07 -0.68
N VAL A 121 -5.59 -17.52 -1.94
CA VAL A 121 -4.59 -18.46 -2.47
C VAL A 121 -3.25 -17.75 -2.65
N ILE A 122 -2.27 -18.15 -1.84
CA ILE A 122 -0.92 -17.59 -1.87
C ILE A 122 -0.22 -18.08 -3.13
N ARG A 123 0.33 -17.14 -3.91
CA ARG A 123 1.20 -17.41 -5.05
C ARG A 123 2.64 -17.60 -4.65
N LEU A 124 3.11 -16.76 -3.73
CA LEU A 124 4.44 -16.90 -3.15
C LEU A 124 4.55 -16.13 -1.83
N THR A 125 5.41 -16.63 -0.95
CA THR A 125 5.73 -15.98 0.32
C THR A 125 7.22 -16.11 0.63
N GLY A 126 7.75 -15.11 1.33
CA GLY A 126 9.14 -15.11 1.75
C GLY A 126 9.53 -13.83 2.49
N ASN A 127 10.74 -13.83 3.04
CA ASN A 127 11.21 -12.72 3.85
C ASN A 127 11.98 -11.68 3.01
N PHE A 128 11.78 -10.41 3.30
CA PHE A 128 12.64 -9.31 2.88
C PHE A 128 13.45 -8.77 4.07
N LYS A 129 14.70 -8.41 3.81
CA LYS A 129 15.56 -7.66 4.72
C LYS A 129 16.09 -6.43 3.99
N SER A 130 15.78 -5.24 4.49
CA SER A 130 16.20 -3.96 3.88
C SER A 130 15.92 -3.90 2.38
N GLY A 131 14.71 -4.30 1.97
CA GLY A 131 14.28 -4.25 0.57
C GLY A 131 14.75 -5.41 -0.31
N LYS A 132 15.64 -6.27 0.18
CA LYS A 132 16.18 -7.42 -0.58
C LYS A 132 15.57 -8.74 -0.10
N LYS A 133 15.27 -9.65 -1.03
CA LYS A 133 14.82 -11.01 -0.68
C LYS A 133 15.88 -11.69 0.18
N ASN A 134 15.47 -12.32 1.27
CA ASN A 134 16.40 -12.98 2.17
C ASN A 134 15.77 -14.23 2.79
N GLY A 135 16.51 -15.33 2.87
CA GLY A 135 16.02 -16.61 3.36
C GLY A 135 15.19 -17.38 2.33
N LYS A 136 14.36 -18.29 2.83
CA LYS A 136 13.53 -19.19 2.01
C LYS A 136 12.35 -18.43 1.41
N TRP A 137 12.15 -18.62 0.11
CA TRP A 137 11.00 -18.17 -0.65
C TRP A 137 10.30 -19.40 -1.20
N VAL A 138 8.98 -19.48 -0.98
CA VAL A 138 8.15 -20.61 -1.40
C VAL A 138 7.17 -20.10 -2.45
N PHE A 139 7.10 -20.82 -3.56
CA PHE A 139 6.21 -20.54 -4.67
C PHE A 139 5.19 -21.67 -4.77
N TYR A 140 3.92 -21.30 -4.90
CA TYR A 140 2.80 -22.22 -4.97
C TYR A 140 2.08 -22.05 -6.30
N ASP A 141 1.31 -23.07 -6.68
CA ASP A 141 0.30 -22.93 -7.73
C ASP A 141 -1.08 -22.59 -7.15
N LYS A 142 -2.10 -22.57 -8.02
CA LYS A 142 -3.48 -22.26 -7.63
C LYS A 142 -4.14 -23.33 -6.77
N ASN A 143 -3.58 -24.53 -6.71
CA ASN A 143 -4.02 -25.63 -5.87
C ASN A 143 -3.24 -25.67 -4.55
N GLU A 144 -2.54 -24.58 -4.22
CA GLU A 144 -1.74 -24.42 -2.99
C GLU A 144 -0.59 -25.44 -2.88
N THR A 145 -0.23 -26.07 -4.01
CA THR A 145 0.87 -27.04 -4.08
C THR A 145 2.18 -26.28 -4.28
N ILE A 146 3.20 -26.63 -3.50
CA ILE A 146 4.53 -26.03 -3.63
C ILE A 146 5.12 -26.43 -4.98
N ARG A 147 5.42 -25.43 -5.81
CA ARG A 147 6.10 -25.60 -7.10
C ARG A 147 7.60 -25.46 -6.98
N SER A 148 8.06 -24.56 -6.13
CA SER A 148 9.49 -24.38 -5.91
C SER A 148 9.80 -23.69 -4.60
N VAL A 149 11.02 -23.92 -4.15
CA VAL A 149 11.63 -23.26 -3.01
C VAL A 149 12.94 -22.64 -3.49
N VAL A 150 13.11 -21.34 -3.28
CA VAL A 150 14.34 -20.62 -3.62
C VAL A 150 14.90 -19.97 -2.37
N LYS A 151 16.18 -20.17 -2.09
CA LYS A 151 16.87 -19.50 -0.99
C LYS A 151 17.62 -18.30 -1.52
N TYR A 152 17.42 -17.16 -0.87
CA TYR A 152 18.11 -15.92 -1.18
C TYR A 152 19.03 -15.49 -0.02
N ASN A 153 20.18 -14.91 -0.35
CA ASN A 153 21.00 -14.14 0.58
C ASN A 153 21.18 -12.73 0.02
N ASN A 154 20.62 -11.73 0.70
CA ASN A 154 20.69 -10.33 0.28
C ASN A 154 20.32 -10.09 -1.20
N GLY A 155 19.24 -10.75 -1.66
CA GLY A 155 18.72 -10.61 -3.02
C GLY A 155 19.35 -11.56 -4.05
N ILE A 156 20.44 -12.24 -3.71
CA ILE A 156 21.13 -13.19 -4.59
C ILE A 156 20.60 -14.59 -4.31
N ILE A 157 20.29 -15.36 -5.36
CA ILE A 157 19.90 -16.78 -5.21
C ILE A 157 21.11 -17.56 -4.75
N THR A 158 20.95 -18.34 -3.67
CA THR A 158 21.98 -19.24 -3.17
C THR A 158 21.64 -20.71 -3.41
N ASP A 159 20.36 -21.03 -3.55
CA ASP A 159 19.87 -22.38 -3.78
C ASP A 159 18.45 -22.32 -4.37
N SER A 160 18.07 -23.34 -5.14
CA SER A 160 16.72 -23.48 -5.68
C SER A 160 16.37 -24.95 -5.87
N LYS A 161 15.18 -25.32 -5.43
CA LYS A 161 14.60 -26.65 -5.62
C LYS A 161 13.24 -26.52 -6.27
N GLU A 162 13.08 -27.12 -7.44
CA GLU A 162 11.76 -27.34 -8.04
C GLU A 162 11.13 -28.61 -7.47
N ILE A 163 9.81 -28.57 -7.29
CA ILE A 163 9.01 -29.69 -6.84
C ILE A 163 8.03 -29.97 -7.97
N LYS A 164 8.22 -31.11 -8.63
CA LYS A 164 7.36 -31.60 -9.70
C LYS A 164 6.13 -32.28 -9.12
#